data_AF-A0A847G200-F1
#
_entry.id   AF-A0A847G200-F1
#
_cell.length_a   1.000
_cell.length_b   1.000
_cell.length_c   1.000
_cell.angle_alpha   90.00
_cell.angle_beta   90.00
_cell.angle_gamma   90.00
#
_symmetry.space_group_name_H-M   'P 1'
#
loop_
_entity.id
_entity.type
_entity.pdbx_description
1 polymer ?
#
loop_
_entity_poly.entity_id
_entity_poly.type
_entity_poly.pdbx_seq_one_letter_code
_entity_poly.pdbx_strand_id
1 'polypeptide(L)'
;MDTGSLLLILSLALLAGLYVARPFFSDTPAEKENEQTVEEFARQETEFLRLLEEKDRILYELQELETDHYLGKVMPEDYPHLRDQLKTSAAAVLQNIEEFDKKILDGQKKSQKPEEHPLQPRIKEDDEIEEMIAARRRLRDEKSAGFCPHCGKVIRKSDVYCPACGSKVA
;
A
#
# COMPACT_ATOMS: atom_id res chain seq x y z
N MET A 1 -23.23 17.46 53.77
CA MET A 1 -21.95 17.10 53.12
C MET A 1 -20.88 17.88 53.83
N ASP A 2 -19.89 17.19 54.41
CA ASP A 2 -18.79 17.84 55.10
C ASP A 2 -18.05 18.76 54.13
N THR A 3 -17.76 19.99 54.59
CA THR A 3 -17.05 21.01 53.80
C THR A 3 -15.75 20.48 53.20
N GLY A 4 -15.07 19.55 53.88
CA GLY A 4 -13.87 18.88 53.37
C GLY A 4 -14.10 18.01 52.12
N SER A 5 -15.23 17.31 52.03
CA SER A 5 -15.58 16.49 50.85
C SER A 5 -15.86 17.37 49.63
N LEU A 6 -16.54 18.49 49.85
CA LEU A 6 -16.85 19.48 48.81
C LEU A 6 -15.58 20.10 48.20
N LEU A 7 -14.58 20.41 49.02
CA LEU A 7 -13.30 20.95 48.55
C LEU A 7 -12.48 19.92 47.76
N LEU A 8 -12.51 18.65 48.16
CA LEU A 8 -11.81 17.59 47.44
C LEU A 8 -12.39 17.36 46.03
N ILE A 9 -13.72 17.30 45.93
CA ILE A 9 -14.40 17.11 44.64
C ILE A 9 -14.12 18.30 43.70
N LEU A 10 -14.15 19.52 44.22
CA LEU A 10 -13.86 20.73 43.45
C LEU A 10 -12.41 20.75 42.90
N SER A 11 -11.44 20.39 43.75
CA SER A 11 -10.02 20.35 43.35
C SER A 11 -9.77 19.30 42.27
N LEU A 12 -10.36 18.11 42.42
CA LEU A 12 -10.23 17.03 41.45
C LEU A 12 -10.90 17.39 40.12
N ALA A 13 -12.08 18.00 40.17
CA ALA A 13 -12.80 18.48 38.99
C ALA A 13 -12.01 19.55 38.23
N LEU A 14 -11.37 20.49 38.96
CA LEU A 14 -10.50 21.50 38.35
C LEU A 14 -9.27 20.89 37.68
N LEU A 15 -8.58 19.94 38.34
CA LEU A 15 -7.42 19.25 37.78
C LEU A 15 -7.78 18.43 36.54
N ALA A 16 -8.87 17.66 36.60
CA ALA A 16 -9.38 16.89 35.48
C ALA A 16 -9.78 17.81 34.31
N GLY A 17 -10.47 18.92 34.61
CA GLY A 17 -10.84 19.93 33.62
C GLY A 17 -9.63 20.55 32.94
N LEU A 18 -8.59 20.92 33.70
CA LEU A 18 -7.35 21.48 33.17
C LEU A 18 -6.58 20.47 32.31
N TYR A 19 -6.54 19.21 32.72
CA TYR A 19 -5.88 18.14 31.97
C TYR A 19 -6.55 17.90 30.61
N VAL A 20 -7.88 17.85 30.58
CA VAL A 20 -8.68 17.67 29.35
C VAL A 20 -8.67 18.92 28.46
N ALA A 21 -8.62 20.11 29.05
CA ALA A 21 -8.56 21.37 28.30
C ALA A 21 -7.16 21.64 27.73
N ARG A 22 -6.11 21.00 28.27
CA ARG A 22 -4.72 21.17 27.84
C ARG A 22 -4.50 21.09 26.31
N PRO A 23 -5.04 20.11 25.55
CA PRO A 23 -4.93 20.07 24.09
C PRO A 23 -5.59 21.25 23.37
N PHE A 24 -6.60 21.89 23.96
CA PHE A 24 -7.31 23.02 23.34
C PHE A 24 -6.57 24.36 23.48
N PHE A 25 -5.56 24.43 24.38
CA PHE A 25 -4.75 25.63 24.62
C PHE A 25 -3.28 25.43 24.24
N SER A 26 -2.90 24.24 23.75
CA SER A 26 -1.57 23.97 23.24
C SER A 26 -1.42 24.46 21.80
N ASP A 27 -1.39 25.78 21.60
CA ASP A 27 -0.74 26.38 20.42
C ASP A 27 0.78 26.10 20.50
N THR A 28 1.17 24.83 20.45
CA THR A 28 2.57 24.46 20.37
C THR A 28 3.01 24.61 18.91
N PRO A 29 4.20 25.17 18.65
CA PRO A 29 4.71 25.30 17.27
C PRO A 29 4.77 23.95 16.53
N ALA A 30 4.84 22.83 17.26
CA ALA A 30 4.77 21.47 16.73
C ALA A 30 3.38 21.09 16.18
N GLU A 31 2.29 21.65 16.70
CA GLU A 31 0.93 21.37 16.22
C GLU A 31 0.65 22.12 14.91
N LYS A 32 1.14 23.36 14.79
CA LYS A 32 1.10 24.14 13.53
C LYS A 32 1.95 23.51 12.43
N GLU A 33 3.10 22.94 12.78
CA GLU A 33 3.94 22.20 11.85
C GLU A 33 3.23 20.92 11.36
N ASN A 34 2.55 20.21 12.25
CA ASN A 34 1.77 19.01 11.89
C ASN A 34 0.56 19.35 11.00
N GLU A 35 -0.19 20.41 11.33
CA GLU A 35 -1.34 20.88 10.52
C GLU A 35 -0.91 21.33 9.12
N GLN A 36 0.24 22.02 9.01
CA GLN A 36 0.83 22.40 7.73
C GLN A 36 1.25 21.18 6.90
N THR A 37 1.80 20.14 7.52
CA THR A 37 2.17 18.90 6.80
C THR A 37 0.95 18.14 6.28
N VAL A 38 -0.16 18.14 7.03
CA VAL A 38 -1.41 17.47 6.60
C VAL A 38 -2.03 18.21 5.42
N GLU A 39 -2.09 19.54 5.46
CA GLU A 39 -2.62 20.34 4.35
C GLU A 39 -1.73 20.24 3.10
N GLU A 40 -0.41 20.23 3.26
CA GLU A 40 0.54 20.05 2.16
C GLU A 40 0.42 18.66 1.52
N PHE A 41 0.27 17.61 2.33
CA PHE A 41 0.02 16.25 1.85
C PHE A 41 -1.30 16.16 1.06
N ALA A 42 -2.39 16.73 1.58
CA ALA A 42 -3.69 16.75 0.89
C ALA A 42 -3.63 17.51 -0.45
N ARG A 43 -2.87 18.60 -0.51
CA ARG A 43 -2.61 19.33 -1.76
C ARG A 43 -1.82 18.49 -2.76
N GLN A 44 -0.76 17.80 -2.31
CA GLN A 44 0.03 16.91 -3.16
C GLN A 44 -0.80 15.73 -3.69
N GLU A 45 -1.65 15.14 -2.85
CA GLU A 45 -2.56 14.07 -3.25
C GLU A 45 -3.55 14.54 -4.32
N THR A 46 -4.12 15.74 -4.15
CA THR A 46 -5.03 16.33 -5.14
C THR A 46 -4.32 16.57 -6.48
N GLU A 47 -3.10 17.10 -6.48
CA GLU A 47 -2.30 17.29 -7.69
C GLU A 47 -1.96 15.95 -8.38
N PHE A 48 -1.64 14.91 -7.60
CA PHE A 48 -1.37 13.58 -8.13
C PHE A 48 -2.60 12.96 -8.80
N LEU A 49 -3.77 13.05 -8.16
CA LEU A 49 -5.03 12.60 -8.74
C LEU A 49 -5.34 13.33 -10.05
N ARG A 50 -5.09 14.64 -10.11
CA ARG A 50 -5.24 15.43 -11.34
C ARG A 50 -4.34 14.91 -12.47
N LEU A 51 -3.08 14.57 -12.17
CA LEU A 51 -2.15 14.01 -13.15
C LEU A 51 -2.60 12.62 -13.66
N LEU A 52 -3.20 11.81 -12.80
CA LEU A 52 -3.74 10.51 -13.20
C LEU A 52 -4.92 10.64 -14.16
N GLU A 53 -5.82 11.59 -13.88
CA GLU A 53 -6.94 11.90 -14.78
C GLU A 53 -6.44 12.40 -16.14
N GLU A 54 -5.45 13.30 -16.15
CA GLU A 54 -4.81 13.79 -17.36
C GLU A 54 -4.22 12.63 -18.20
N LYS A 55 -3.51 11.70 -17.54
CA LYS A 55 -2.95 10.51 -18.16
C LYS A 55 -4.04 9.64 -18.79
N ASP A 56 -5.12 9.37 -18.05
CA ASP A 56 -6.24 8.57 -18.56
C ASP A 56 -6.93 9.26 -19.76
N ARG A 57 -7.07 10.59 -19.74
CA ARG A 57 -7.62 11.35 -20.87
C ARG A 57 -6.78 11.20 -22.14
N ILE A 58 -5.47 11.43 -22.05
CA ILE A 58 -4.57 11.35 -23.23
C ILE A 58 -4.51 9.92 -23.78
N LEU A 59 -4.51 8.92 -22.91
CA LEU A 59 -4.54 7.51 -23.34
C LEU A 59 -5.83 7.16 -24.07
N TYR A 60 -6.97 7.68 -23.60
CA TYR A 60 -8.24 7.53 -24.28
C TYR A 60 -8.23 8.20 -25.66
N GLU A 61 -7.74 9.44 -25.76
CA GLU A 61 -7.59 10.16 -27.04
C GLU A 61 -6.68 9.41 -28.03
N LEU A 62 -5.57 8.83 -27.54
CA LEU A 62 -4.67 8.04 -28.36
C LEU A 62 -5.35 6.76 -28.88
N GLN A 63 -6.12 6.08 -28.01
CA GLN A 63 -6.88 4.89 -28.39
C GLN A 63 -7.98 5.23 -29.41
N GLU A 64 -8.68 6.34 -29.23
CA GLU A 64 -9.70 6.82 -30.17
C GLU A 64 -9.08 7.14 -31.53
N LEU A 65 -7.94 7.83 -31.56
CA LEU A 65 -7.18 8.09 -32.79
C LEU A 65 -6.78 6.79 -33.53
N GLU A 66 -6.28 5.79 -32.79
CA GLU A 66 -5.93 4.50 -33.37
C GLU A 66 -7.15 3.76 -33.93
N THR A 67 -8.28 3.85 -33.24
CA THR A 67 -9.56 3.28 -33.69
C THR A 67 -10.05 3.97 -34.95
N ASP A 68 -9.98 5.30 -35.00
CA ASP A 68 -10.42 6.08 -36.15
C ASP A 68 -9.53 5.88 -37.38
N HIS A 69 -8.22 5.73 -37.18
CA HIS A 69 -7.30 5.31 -38.25
C HIS A 69 -7.62 3.90 -38.75
N TYR A 70 -7.86 2.94 -37.84
CA TYR A 70 -8.25 1.58 -38.22
C TYR A 70 -9.56 1.54 -39.02
N LEU A 71 -10.52 2.41 -38.68
CA LEU A 71 -11.79 2.57 -39.39
C LEU A 71 -11.67 3.42 -40.67
N GLY A 72 -10.49 3.97 -40.98
CA GLY A 72 -10.24 4.80 -42.16
C GLY A 72 -10.89 6.18 -42.12
N LYS A 73 -11.25 6.69 -40.93
CA LYS A 73 -11.81 8.05 -40.76
C LYS A 73 -10.75 9.14 -40.81
N VAL A 74 -9.50 8.78 -40.56
CA VAL A 74 -8.34 9.69 -40.54
C VAL A 74 -7.50 9.45 -41.79
N MET A 75 -7.06 10.52 -42.43
CA MET A 75 -6.16 10.43 -43.59
C MET A 75 -4.81 9.83 -43.14
N PRO A 76 -4.24 8.88 -43.90
CA PRO A 76 -3.01 8.19 -43.52
C PRO A 76 -1.79 9.13 -43.42
N GLU A 77 -1.82 10.28 -44.08
CA GLU A 77 -0.79 11.31 -44.01
C GLU A 77 -0.80 12.08 -42.67
N ASP A 78 -1.98 12.27 -42.06
CA ASP A 78 -2.15 13.09 -40.84
C ASP A 78 -2.00 12.28 -39.55
N TYR A 79 -2.32 10.98 -39.60
CA TYR A 79 -2.21 10.06 -38.47
C TYR A 79 -0.85 10.07 -37.75
N PRO A 80 0.31 9.92 -38.43
CA PRO A 80 1.60 9.84 -37.73
C PRO A 80 1.90 11.12 -36.94
N HIS A 81 1.60 12.28 -37.51
CA HIS A 81 1.83 13.57 -36.86
C HIS A 81 0.96 13.72 -35.59
N LEU A 82 -0.34 13.43 -35.70
CA LEU A 82 -1.26 13.56 -34.56
C LEU A 82 -0.93 12.56 -33.43
N ARG A 83 -0.53 11.35 -33.81
CA ARG A 83 -0.09 10.32 -32.86
C ARG A 83 1.17 10.70 -32.12
N ASP A 84 2.16 11.26 -32.81
CA ASP A 84 3.42 11.67 -32.19
C ASP A 84 3.21 12.85 -31.23
N GLN A 85 2.28 13.76 -31.52
CA GLN A 85 1.88 14.82 -30.60
C GLN A 85 1.27 14.25 -29.30
N LEU A 86 0.27 13.37 -29.41
CA LEU A 86 -0.37 12.75 -28.24
C LEU A 86 0.62 11.94 -27.41
N LYS A 87 1.53 11.21 -28.05
CA LYS A 87 2.60 10.47 -27.36
C LYS A 87 3.56 11.37 -26.60
N THR A 88 3.93 12.50 -27.19
CA THR A 88 4.82 13.47 -26.53
C THR A 88 4.14 14.04 -25.29
N SER A 89 2.85 14.37 -25.40
CA SER A 89 2.03 14.81 -24.25
C SER A 89 1.92 13.73 -23.17
N ALA A 90 1.66 12.48 -23.54
CA ALA A 90 1.58 11.35 -22.61
C ALA A 90 2.92 11.15 -21.86
N ALA A 91 4.04 11.21 -22.59
CA ALA A 91 5.37 11.08 -21.98
C ALA A 91 5.65 12.19 -20.95
N ALA A 92 5.24 13.43 -21.24
CA ALA A 92 5.40 14.54 -20.31
C ALA A 92 4.59 14.34 -19.01
N VAL A 93 3.33 13.88 -19.12
CA VAL A 93 2.48 13.62 -17.93
C VAL A 93 3.04 12.45 -17.10
N LEU A 94 3.49 11.38 -17.75
CA LEU A 94 4.10 10.23 -17.07
C LEU A 94 5.39 10.63 -16.32
N GLN A 95 6.21 11.51 -16.88
CA GLN A 95 7.40 12.04 -16.20
C GLN A 95 7.02 12.82 -14.93
N ASN A 96 5.95 13.61 -14.96
CA ASN A 96 5.49 14.33 -13.78
C ASN A 96 5.01 13.36 -12.70
N ILE A 97 4.27 12.30 -13.07
CA ILE A 97 3.82 11.24 -12.14
C ILE A 97 5.02 10.56 -11.50
N GLU A 98 6.03 10.18 -12.29
CA GLU A 98 7.27 9.59 -11.77
C GLU A 98 8.02 10.53 -10.80
N GLU A 99 8.01 11.84 -11.05
CA GLU A 99 8.61 12.82 -10.15
C GLU A 99 7.85 12.91 -8.82
N PHE A 100 6.52 12.88 -8.85
CA PHE A 100 5.69 12.81 -7.65
C PHE A 100 5.94 11.52 -6.85
N ASP A 101 5.96 10.37 -7.53
CA ASP A 101 6.28 9.09 -6.89
C ASP A 101 7.67 9.12 -6.25
N LYS A 102 8.68 9.67 -6.94
CA LYS A 102 10.03 9.84 -6.37
C LYS A 102 10.01 10.73 -5.12
N LYS A 103 9.27 11.85 -5.13
CA LYS A 103 9.14 12.74 -3.96
C LYS A 103 8.50 12.03 -2.77
N ILE A 104 7.45 11.24 -2.99
CA ILE A 104 6.81 10.44 -1.93
C ILE A 104 7.79 9.38 -1.40
N LEU A 105 8.45 8.64 -2.29
CA LEU A 105 9.44 7.62 -1.93
C LEU A 105 10.65 8.22 -1.20
N ASP A 106 11.12 9.40 -1.60
CA ASP A 106 12.24 10.09 -0.96
C ASP A 106 11.85 10.76 0.37
N GLY A 107 10.60 11.21 0.50
CA GLY A 107 10.00 11.64 1.77
C GLY A 107 9.93 10.49 2.78
N GLN A 108 9.56 9.28 2.31
CA GLN A 108 9.61 8.06 3.11
C GLN A 108 11.06 7.64 3.46
N LYS A 109 12.02 7.84 2.55
CA LYS A 109 13.45 7.55 2.79
C LYS A 109 14.14 8.55 3.72
N LYS A 110 13.75 9.83 3.79
CA LYS A 110 14.35 10.76 4.78
C LYS A 110 14.04 10.38 6.23
N SER A 111 12.98 9.62 6.46
CA SER A 111 12.69 8.98 7.75
C SER A 111 13.48 7.67 7.97
N GLN A 112 14.23 7.19 6.97
CA GLN A 112 14.97 5.92 6.98
C GLN A 112 16.36 6.09 6.37
N LYS A 113 17.36 6.39 7.20
CA LYS A 113 18.80 6.32 6.85
C LYS A 113 19.15 4.91 6.28
N PRO A 114 20.02 4.80 5.27
CA PRO A 114 19.99 3.68 4.32
C PRO A 114 20.74 2.42 4.80
N GLU A 115 20.08 1.26 4.67
CA GLU A 115 20.72 -0.03 4.41
C GLU A 115 20.01 -0.70 3.22
N GLU A 116 20.82 -1.31 2.35
CA GLU A 116 20.49 -1.75 0.99
C GLU A 116 19.47 -2.92 0.96
N HIS A 117 18.51 -2.82 0.04
CA HIS A 117 17.41 -3.75 -0.22
C HIS A 117 17.89 -5.04 -0.96
N PRO A 118 17.20 -6.21 -0.87
CA PRO A 118 15.83 -6.26 -1.38
C PRO A 118 14.84 -7.23 -0.70
N LEU A 119 13.57 -6.80 -0.82
CA LEU A 119 12.31 -7.47 -0.53
C LEU A 119 11.81 -7.44 0.92
N GLN A 120 10.87 -6.51 1.09
CA GLN A 120 9.71 -6.52 1.99
C GLN A 120 10.01 -6.20 3.46
N PRO A 121 9.15 -5.39 4.11
CA PRO A 121 9.26 -5.18 5.53
C PRO A 121 8.95 -6.52 6.19
N ARG A 122 9.96 -7.22 6.69
CA ARG A 122 9.75 -8.30 7.66
C ARG A 122 9.23 -7.64 8.92
N ILE A 123 7.91 -7.66 9.04
CA ILE A 123 7.18 -7.30 10.23
C ILE A 123 7.71 -8.27 11.29
N LYS A 124 8.02 -7.81 12.52
CA LYS A 124 8.42 -8.72 13.62
C LYS A 124 7.38 -9.83 13.89
N GLU A 125 6.17 -9.68 13.36
CA GLU A 125 5.10 -10.67 13.33
C GLU A 125 5.41 -11.87 12.40
N ASP A 126 6.24 -11.70 11.35
CA ASP A 126 6.60 -12.78 10.43
C ASP A 126 7.45 -13.86 11.11
N ASP A 127 8.30 -13.50 12.08
CA ASP A 127 9.11 -14.48 12.83
C ASP A 127 8.23 -15.34 13.74
N GLU A 128 7.25 -14.73 14.41
CA GLU A 128 6.27 -15.46 15.23
C GLU A 128 5.37 -16.36 14.36
N ILE A 129 4.95 -15.86 13.20
CA ILE A 129 4.17 -16.64 12.23
C ILE A 129 5.00 -17.78 11.63
N GLU A 130 6.26 -17.56 11.26
CA GLU A 130 7.16 -18.60 10.76
C GLU A 130 7.43 -19.67 11.85
N GLU A 131 7.60 -19.26 13.10
CA GLU A 131 7.76 -20.18 14.22
C GLU A 131 6.49 -21.01 14.45
N MET A 132 5.31 -20.41 14.38
CA MET A 132 4.02 -21.11 14.44
C MET A 132 3.83 -22.09 13.27
N ILE A 133 4.23 -21.71 12.05
CA ILE A 133 4.17 -22.59 10.87
C ILE A 133 5.15 -23.75 11.01
N ALA A 134 6.37 -23.49 11.49
CA ALA A 134 7.39 -24.52 11.71
C ALA A 134 6.96 -25.52 12.79
N ALA A 135 6.40 -25.04 13.91
CA ALA A 135 5.85 -25.88 14.96
C ALA A 135 4.72 -26.79 14.43
N ARG A 136 3.82 -26.23 13.61
CA ARG A 136 2.73 -27.00 12.98
C ARG A 136 3.24 -28.03 11.96
N ARG A 137 4.29 -27.71 11.18
CA ARG A 137 4.91 -28.66 10.23
C ARG A 137 5.57 -29.83 10.96
N ARG A 138 6.31 -29.57 12.05
CA ARG A 138 6.92 -30.61 12.90
C ARG A 138 5.86 -31.55 13.49
N LEU A 139 4.71 -31.03 13.90
CA LEU A 139 3.59 -31.85 14.40
C LEU A 139 3.01 -32.78 13.32
N ARG A 140 3.11 -32.39 12.05
CA ARG A 140 2.55 -33.10 10.88
C ARG A 140 3.55 -33.97 10.13
N ASP A 141 4.84 -33.92 10.45
CA ASP A 141 5.88 -34.75 9.86
C ASP A 141 5.78 -36.20 10.38
N GLU A 142 4.66 -36.84 10.06
CA GLU A 142 4.46 -38.26 10.24
C GLU A 142 5.34 -39.06 9.26
N LYS A 143 5.72 -40.28 9.65
CA LYS A 143 6.50 -41.19 8.81
C LYS A 143 5.78 -41.44 7.48
N SER A 144 6.53 -41.37 6.38
CA SER A 144 6.05 -41.68 5.04
C SER A 144 5.31 -43.02 5.01
N ALA A 145 4.10 -43.04 4.46
CA ALA A 145 3.26 -44.23 4.32
C ALA A 145 3.59 -45.06 3.08
N GLY A 146 4.40 -44.52 2.16
CA GLY A 146 4.75 -45.15 0.90
C GLY A 146 4.80 -44.12 -0.22
N PHE A 147 4.61 -44.61 -1.45
CA PHE A 147 4.60 -43.81 -2.68
C PHE A 147 3.20 -43.82 -3.31
N CYS A 148 2.82 -42.69 -3.90
CA CYS A 148 1.58 -42.57 -4.66
C CYS A 148 1.61 -43.49 -5.89
N PRO A 149 0.57 -44.31 -6.14
CA PRO A 149 0.50 -45.20 -7.29
C PRO A 149 0.38 -44.47 -8.63
N HIS A 150 -0.04 -43.20 -8.64
CA HIS A 150 -0.26 -42.44 -9.87
C HIS A 150 0.96 -41.61 -10.31
N CYS A 151 1.72 -41.04 -9.37
CA CYS A 151 2.86 -40.18 -9.70
C CYS A 151 4.19 -40.61 -9.06
N GLY A 152 4.18 -41.65 -8.23
CA GLY A 152 5.38 -42.18 -7.58
C GLY A 152 5.98 -41.29 -6.48
N LYS A 153 5.36 -40.16 -6.11
CA LYS A 153 5.87 -39.30 -5.02
C LYS A 153 5.48 -39.82 -3.64
N VAL A 154 6.31 -39.56 -2.65
CA VAL A 154 6.11 -40.00 -1.26
C VAL A 154 4.83 -39.38 -0.68
N ILE A 155 4.02 -40.19 -0.02
CA ILE A 155 2.78 -39.77 0.67
C ILE A 155 2.87 -40.07 2.17
N ARG A 156 2.18 -39.29 2.99
CA ARG A 156 2.07 -39.47 4.45
C ARG A 156 0.85 -40.33 4.79
N LYS A 157 0.82 -40.89 6.01
CA LYS A 157 -0.27 -41.80 6.44
C LYS A 157 -1.61 -41.07 6.57
N SER A 158 -1.58 -39.79 6.90
CA SER A 158 -2.76 -38.93 7.00
C SER A 158 -3.27 -38.39 5.66
N ASP A 159 -2.57 -38.64 4.54
CA ASP A 159 -2.92 -38.04 3.25
C ASP A 159 -4.06 -38.82 2.59
N VAL A 160 -5.22 -38.17 2.39
CA VAL A 160 -6.34 -38.73 1.60
C VAL A 160 -6.10 -38.55 0.10
N TYR A 161 -5.39 -37.47 -0.27
CA TYR A 161 -5.01 -37.12 -1.64
C TYR A 161 -3.51 -36.87 -1.72
N CYS A 162 -2.90 -37.22 -2.85
CA CYS A 162 -1.48 -36.98 -3.08
C CYS A 162 -1.21 -35.48 -3.18
N PRO A 163 -0.31 -34.89 -2.36
CA PRO A 163 0.00 -33.46 -2.41
C PRO A 163 0.69 -33.03 -3.71
N ALA A 164 1.17 -33.97 -4.51
CA ALA A 164 1.92 -33.70 -5.73
C ALA A 164 1.09 -33.74 -7.02
N CYS A 165 0.11 -34.65 -7.11
CA CYS A 165 -0.70 -34.83 -8.31
C CYS A 165 -2.21 -34.80 -8.04
N GLY A 166 -2.64 -34.62 -6.79
CA GLY A 166 -4.05 -34.49 -6.40
C GLY A 166 -4.87 -35.78 -6.45
N SER A 167 -4.29 -36.91 -6.87
CA SER A 167 -5.02 -38.19 -6.94
C SER A 167 -5.34 -38.72 -5.54
N LYS A 168 -6.53 -39.31 -5.35
CA LYS A 168 -6.89 -39.97 -4.09
C LYS A 168 -5.97 -41.17 -3.84
N VAL A 169 -5.42 -41.28 -2.62
CA VAL A 169 -4.42 -42.30 -2.24
C VAL A 169 -4.83 -43.15 -1.04
N ALA A 170 -5.92 -42.80 -0.36
CA ALA A 170 -6.57 -43.58 0.70
C ALA A 170 -7.92 -44.15 0.25
#